data_AF-A0A0C9ZU52-F1
#
_entry.id   AF-A0A0C9ZU52-F1
#
_cell.length_a   1.000
_cell.length_b   1.000
_cell.length_c   1.000
_cell.angle_alpha   90.00
_cell.angle_beta   90.00
_cell.angle_gamma   90.00
#
_symmetry.space_group_name_H-M   'P 1'
#
loop_
_entity.id
_entity.type
_entity.pdbx_description
1 polymer ?
#
loop_
_entity_poly.entity_id
_entity_poly.type
_entity_poly.pdbx_seq_one_letter_code
_entity_poly.pdbx_strand_id
1 'polypeptide(L)'
;MDHVENKDQERDRSDWDAAEQLVGIGEVPERNTVEERDDIFTRLTERGPFYPPRVKRIVEMVSYGPLPPDLLDRAKRKVAEFADMFALSVREVKPVTFHKFRLNVPKEATFSTKVSQKPLTQPQKEFLFPVLDEFNAAGVMRDIPAHEVKAVNPTVLAQKAH
;
A
#
# COMPACT_ATOMS: atom_id res chain seq x y z
N MET A 1 44.30 -28.87 -9.49
CA MET A 1 42.83 -28.80 -9.64
C MET A 1 42.35 -28.04 -8.44
N ASP A 2 42.30 -26.73 -8.59
CA ASP A 2 42.07 -25.81 -7.50
C ASP A 2 40.57 -25.75 -7.17
N HIS A 3 40.26 -25.95 -5.89
CA HIS A 3 38.94 -25.71 -5.33
C HIS A 3 38.70 -24.21 -5.26
N VAL A 4 37.82 -23.71 -6.12
CA VAL A 4 37.27 -22.36 -6.00
C VAL A 4 36.15 -22.42 -4.95
N GLU A 5 36.50 -21.97 -3.75
CA GLU A 5 35.61 -21.76 -2.62
C GLU A 5 34.63 -20.63 -2.97
N ASN A 6 33.34 -20.95 -3.01
CA ASN A 6 32.28 -20.05 -3.46
C ASN A 6 31.91 -19.06 -2.34
N LYS A 7 32.75 -18.04 -2.13
CA LYS A 7 32.61 -16.97 -1.10
C LYS A 7 31.52 -15.92 -1.40
N ASP A 8 30.72 -16.13 -2.43
CA ASP A 8 29.73 -15.14 -2.90
C ASP A 8 28.32 -15.39 -2.37
N GLN A 9 28.06 -16.49 -1.64
CA GLN A 9 26.75 -16.77 -1.04
C GLN A 9 26.58 -16.30 0.41
N GLU A 10 27.66 -15.93 1.11
CA GLU A 10 27.57 -15.43 2.50
C GLU A 10 27.45 -13.90 2.60
N ARG A 11 27.80 -13.16 1.54
CA ARG A 11 27.77 -11.69 1.54
C ARG A 11 26.38 -11.08 1.35
N ASP A 12 25.40 -11.84 0.90
CA ASP A 12 24.05 -11.32 0.65
C ASP A 12 23.14 -11.46 1.89
N ARG A 13 23.21 -12.57 2.63
CA ARG A 13 22.40 -12.80 3.85
C ARG A 13 22.70 -11.81 4.98
N SER A 14 23.97 -11.44 5.13
CA SER A 14 24.45 -10.45 6.09
C SER A 14 23.79 -9.08 5.89
N ASP A 15 23.59 -8.67 4.64
CA ASP A 15 23.00 -7.36 4.34
C ASP A 15 21.49 -7.33 4.60
N TRP A 16 20.78 -8.46 4.43
CA TRP A 16 19.39 -8.61 4.86
C TRP A 16 19.25 -8.65 6.39
N ASP A 17 20.15 -9.34 7.10
CA ASP A 17 20.16 -9.41 8.56
C ASP A 17 20.56 -8.07 9.20
N ALA A 18 21.44 -7.30 8.56
CA ALA A 18 21.82 -5.94 8.98
C ALA A 18 20.69 -4.93 8.70
N ALA A 19 19.97 -5.07 7.58
CA ALA A 19 18.75 -4.31 7.32
C ALA A 19 17.65 -4.65 8.34
N GLU A 20 17.52 -5.92 8.76
CA GLU A 20 16.58 -6.33 9.81
C GLU A 20 16.94 -5.79 11.21
N GLN A 21 18.23 -5.58 11.51
CA GLN A 21 18.68 -5.03 12.80
C GLN A 21 18.51 -3.50 12.92
N LEU A 22 18.39 -2.78 11.80
CA LEU A 22 18.18 -1.33 11.80
C LEU A 22 16.71 -0.90 11.78
N VAL A 23 15.77 -1.84 11.60
CA VAL A 23 14.34 -1.55 11.79
C VAL A 23 14.01 -1.64 13.28
N GLY A 24 14.41 -0.59 14.01
CA GLY A 24 13.88 -0.29 15.33
C GLY A 24 12.36 -0.43 15.33
N ILE A 25 11.82 -0.94 16.43
CA ILE A 25 10.40 -1.21 16.70
C ILE A 25 9.53 -0.13 16.03
N GLY A 26 8.98 -0.43 14.86
CA GLY A 26 8.35 0.58 14.00
C GLY A 26 7.17 1.22 14.72
N GLU A 27 7.29 2.52 15.01
CA GLU A 27 6.19 3.35 15.49
C GLU A 27 5.03 3.33 14.48
N VAL A 28 3.82 3.49 14.99
CA VAL A 28 2.58 3.37 14.20
C VAL A 28 2.44 4.57 13.27
N PRO A 29 2.21 4.37 11.95
CA PRO A 29 1.93 5.47 11.04
C PRO A 29 0.64 6.20 11.43
N GLU A 30 0.63 7.54 11.30
CA GLU A 30 -0.59 8.32 11.50
C GLU A 30 -1.66 7.94 10.48
N ARG A 31 -2.87 7.63 10.97
CA ARG A 31 -4.04 7.37 10.13
C ARG A 31 -4.94 8.60 10.11
N ASN A 32 -5.14 9.17 8.92
CA ASN A 32 -6.20 10.15 8.70
C ASN A 32 -7.56 9.43 8.69
N THR A 33 -8.18 9.28 9.87
CA THR A 33 -9.56 8.80 9.99
C THR A 33 -10.51 9.94 9.66
N VAL A 34 -10.86 10.10 8.40
CA VAL A 34 -11.84 11.10 8.01
C VAL A 34 -13.22 10.44 8.08
N GLU A 35 -13.99 10.73 9.13
CA GLU A 35 -15.42 10.39 9.23
C GLU A 35 -16.25 11.29 8.29
N GLU A 36 -15.95 11.26 7.00
CA GLU A 36 -16.71 11.97 5.97
C GLU A 36 -17.58 10.96 5.22
N ARG A 37 -18.71 11.44 4.71
CA ARG A 37 -19.72 10.61 4.05
C ARG A 37 -19.10 9.83 2.88
N ASP A 38 -19.43 8.54 2.79
CA ASP A 38 -18.95 7.61 1.74
C ASP A 38 -19.10 8.17 0.32
N ASP A 39 -20.07 9.06 0.06
CA ASP A 39 -20.32 9.66 -1.25
C ASP A 39 -19.26 10.66 -1.71
N ILE A 40 -18.45 11.20 -0.80
CA ILE A 40 -17.33 12.11 -1.11
C ILE A 40 -16.10 11.30 -1.56
N PHE A 41 -15.95 10.08 -1.05
CA PHE A 41 -14.74 9.25 -1.23
C PHE A 41 -14.80 8.27 -2.39
N THR A 42 -15.87 8.28 -3.18
CA THR A 42 -15.98 7.37 -4.32
C THR A 42 -16.56 8.03 -5.56
N ARG A 43 -15.79 7.99 -6.65
CA ARG A 43 -16.26 8.39 -7.97
C ARG A 43 -17.34 7.46 -8.56
N LEU A 44 -17.59 6.33 -7.91
CA LEU A 44 -18.48 5.27 -8.39
C LEU A 44 -19.92 5.44 -7.91
N THR A 45 -20.27 6.58 -7.31
CA THR A 45 -21.66 6.93 -7.00
C THR A 45 -22.38 7.49 -8.22
N GLU A 46 -23.71 7.56 -8.15
CA GLU A 46 -24.55 8.22 -9.17
C GLU A 46 -24.17 9.69 -9.40
N ARG A 47 -23.57 10.35 -8.40
CA ARG A 47 -23.12 11.75 -8.49
C ARG A 47 -21.85 11.92 -9.32
N GLY A 48 -21.14 10.81 -9.57
CA GLY A 48 -19.97 10.76 -10.44
C GLY A 48 -18.71 11.41 -9.87
N PRO A 49 -17.59 11.38 -10.64
CA PRO A 49 -16.27 11.84 -10.19
C PRO A 49 -16.19 13.35 -9.90
N PHE A 50 -17.02 14.16 -10.56
CA PHE A 50 -17.01 15.62 -10.48
C PHE A 50 -18.03 16.20 -9.50
N TYR A 51 -18.55 15.38 -8.58
CA TYR A 51 -19.39 15.85 -7.48
C TYR A 51 -18.66 16.97 -6.70
N PRO A 52 -19.21 18.20 -6.59
CA PRO A 52 -18.43 19.36 -6.13
C PRO A 52 -17.76 19.21 -4.76
N PRO A 53 -18.39 18.59 -3.74
CA PRO A 53 -17.72 18.30 -2.46
C PRO A 53 -16.51 17.37 -2.59
N ARG A 54 -16.55 16.38 -3.48
CA ARG A 54 -15.41 15.49 -3.77
C ARG A 54 -14.28 16.26 -4.44
N VAL A 55 -14.58 17.07 -5.45
CA VAL A 55 -13.57 17.90 -6.14
C VAL A 55 -12.90 18.84 -5.14
N LYS A 56 -13.68 19.51 -4.29
CA LYS A 56 -13.15 20.37 -3.23
C LYS A 56 -12.22 19.59 -2.31
N ARG A 57 -12.63 18.40 -1.87
CA ARG A 57 -11.82 17.55 -0.98
C ARG A 57 -10.49 17.15 -1.61
N ILE A 58 -10.47 16.76 -2.89
CA ILE A 58 -9.23 16.45 -3.62
C ILE A 58 -8.31 17.66 -3.65
N VAL A 59 -8.86 18.82 -4.03
CA VAL A 59 -8.08 20.06 -4.14
C VAL A 59 -7.45 20.44 -2.78
N GLU A 60 -8.13 20.17 -1.67
CA GLU A 60 -7.63 20.39 -0.31
C GLU A 60 -6.60 19.35 0.15
N MET A 61 -6.71 18.09 -0.29
CA MET A 61 -5.80 17.01 0.10
C MET A 61 -4.48 17.01 -0.67
N VAL A 62 -4.43 17.63 -1.85
CA VAL A 62 -3.18 17.76 -2.61
C VAL A 62 -2.23 18.72 -1.91
N SER A 63 -1.01 18.26 -1.63
CA SER A 63 0.07 19.12 -1.16
C SER A 63 0.66 19.91 -2.32
N TYR A 64 0.56 21.24 -2.27
CA TYR A 64 1.19 22.14 -3.24
C TYR A 64 2.50 22.68 -2.65
N GLY A 65 3.56 22.72 -3.47
CA GLY A 65 4.80 23.39 -3.11
C GLY A 65 4.61 24.92 -2.99
N PRO A 66 5.67 25.65 -2.59
CA PRO A 66 5.63 27.10 -2.52
C PRO A 66 5.45 27.71 -3.92
N LEU A 67 4.23 28.12 -4.23
CA LEU A 67 3.87 28.73 -5.51
C LEU A 67 3.38 30.17 -5.31
N PRO A 68 3.70 31.09 -6.22
CA PRO A 68 3.01 32.36 -6.34
C PRO A 68 1.48 32.17 -6.41
N PRO A 69 0.68 33.14 -5.90
CA PRO A 69 -0.78 32.98 -5.82
C PRO A 69 -1.45 32.61 -7.16
N ASP A 70 -1.01 33.21 -8.27
CA ASP A 70 -1.54 32.95 -9.61
C ASP A 70 -1.24 31.53 -10.10
N LEU A 71 -0.04 31.02 -9.80
CA LEU A 71 0.38 29.65 -10.13
C LEU A 71 -0.31 28.62 -9.23
N LEU A 72 -0.50 28.94 -7.95
CA LEU A 72 -1.25 28.10 -7.01
C LEU A 72 -2.70 27.95 -7.48
N ASP A 73 -3.35 29.05 -7.87
CA ASP A 73 -4.72 29.01 -8.38
C ASP A 73 -4.82 28.22 -9.68
N ARG A 74 -3.84 28.36 -10.58
CA ARG A 74 -3.77 27.57 -11.81
C ARG A 74 -3.59 26.08 -11.51
N ALA A 75 -2.75 25.73 -10.54
CA ALA A 75 -2.55 24.35 -10.12
C ALA A 75 -3.83 23.74 -9.52
N LYS A 76 -4.50 24.46 -8.61
CA LYS A 76 -5.79 24.03 -8.02
C LYS A 76 -6.86 23.82 -9.07
N ARG A 77 -6.99 24.73 -10.04
CA ARG A 77 -7.90 24.56 -11.19
C ARG A 77 -7.57 23.31 -12.00
N LYS A 78 -6.29 23.01 -12.19
CA LYS A 78 -5.84 21.82 -12.93
C LYS A 78 -6.17 20.52 -12.19
N VAL A 79 -5.95 20.49 -10.88
CA VAL A 79 -6.35 19.37 -10.02
C VAL A 79 -7.86 19.17 -10.08
N ALA A 80 -8.65 20.24 -10.02
CA ALA A 80 -10.11 20.17 -10.12
C ALA A 80 -10.60 19.67 -11.50
N GLU A 81 -9.95 20.11 -12.59
CA GLU A 81 -10.22 19.68 -13.97
C GLU A 81 -10.05 18.16 -14.15
N PHE A 82 -9.05 17.56 -13.49
CA PHE A 82 -8.73 16.13 -13.56
C PHE A 82 -9.07 15.38 -12.27
N ALA A 83 -10.09 15.82 -11.53
CA ALA A 83 -10.47 15.23 -10.24
C ALA A 83 -10.87 13.74 -10.35
N ASP A 84 -11.26 13.27 -11.52
CA ASP A 84 -11.62 11.88 -11.82
C ASP A 84 -10.42 10.90 -11.82
N MET A 85 -9.20 11.43 -11.98
CA MET A 85 -7.94 10.68 -11.96
C MET A 85 -7.45 10.37 -10.54
N PHE A 86 -7.92 11.12 -9.55
CA PHE A 86 -7.57 10.89 -8.15
C PHE A 86 -8.53 9.87 -7.53
N ALA A 87 -8.01 9.00 -6.67
CA ALA A 87 -8.81 8.15 -5.81
C ALA A 87 -8.62 8.63 -4.36
N LEU A 88 -9.72 8.84 -3.64
CA LEU A 88 -9.67 9.21 -2.23
C LEU A 88 -9.78 8.01 -1.28
N SER A 89 -10.20 6.85 -1.81
CA SER A 89 -10.26 5.58 -1.07
C SER A 89 -9.80 4.42 -1.93
N VAL A 90 -9.24 3.37 -1.30
CA VAL A 90 -8.90 2.11 -1.96
C VAL A 90 -10.13 1.42 -2.56
N ARG A 91 -11.35 1.72 -2.06
CA ARG A 91 -12.61 1.23 -2.62
C ARG A 91 -12.88 1.73 -4.05
N GLU A 92 -12.20 2.80 -4.49
CA GLU A 92 -12.27 3.28 -5.88
C GLU A 92 -11.41 2.44 -6.85
N VAL A 93 -10.49 1.62 -6.32
CA VAL A 93 -9.57 0.80 -7.11
C VAL A 93 -10.30 -0.46 -7.57
N LYS A 94 -10.49 -0.59 -8.89
CA LYS A 94 -11.06 -1.79 -9.50
C LYS A 94 -9.95 -2.69 -10.03
N PRO A 95 -10.01 -4.01 -9.81
CA PRO A 95 -9.09 -4.94 -10.42
C PRO A 95 -9.21 -4.87 -11.95
N VAL A 96 -8.08 -4.91 -12.64
CA VAL A 96 -8.03 -5.01 -14.10
C VAL A 96 -8.53 -6.39 -14.51
N THR A 97 -9.65 -6.47 -15.21
CA THR A 97 -10.29 -7.75 -15.58
C THR A 97 -9.78 -8.33 -16.89
N PHE A 98 -9.20 -7.49 -17.76
CA PHE A 98 -8.72 -7.89 -19.09
C PHE A 98 -7.26 -8.35 -19.11
N HIS A 99 -6.53 -8.23 -18.01
CA HIS A 99 -5.13 -8.62 -17.92
C HIS A 99 -4.87 -9.42 -16.65
N LYS A 100 -4.06 -10.47 -16.76
CA LYS A 100 -3.64 -11.29 -15.63
C LYS A 100 -2.13 -11.21 -15.50
N PHE A 101 -1.66 -10.71 -14.35
CA PHE A 101 -0.26 -10.78 -14.00
C PHE A 101 0.12 -12.24 -13.72
N ARG A 102 1.11 -12.77 -14.46
CA ARG A 102 1.62 -14.14 -14.29
C ARG A 102 3.02 -14.07 -13.71
N LEU A 103 3.18 -14.61 -12.50
CA LEU A 103 4.50 -14.84 -11.92
C LEU A 103 5.15 -16.04 -12.63
N ASN A 104 6.36 -15.84 -13.19
CA ASN A 104 7.14 -16.92 -13.77
C ASN A 104 7.95 -17.61 -12.66
N VAL A 105 7.28 -18.49 -11.92
CA VAL A 105 7.88 -19.25 -10.82
C VAL A 105 8.55 -20.52 -11.39
N PRO A 106 9.86 -20.74 -11.18
CA PRO A 106 10.52 -21.98 -11.56
C PRO A 106 9.83 -23.19 -10.93
N LYS A 107 9.76 -24.33 -11.63
CA LYS A 107 9.05 -25.53 -11.12
C LYS A 107 9.69 -26.10 -9.87
N GLU A 108 10.99 -25.87 -9.72
CA GLU A 108 11.87 -26.36 -8.68
C GLU A 108 11.93 -25.38 -7.49
N ALA A 109 11.30 -24.21 -7.61
CA ALA A 109 11.25 -23.24 -6.54
C ALA A 109 10.43 -23.78 -5.36
N THR A 110 11.01 -23.68 -4.16
CA THR A 110 10.33 -24.01 -2.91
C THR A 110 10.12 -22.72 -2.13
N PHE A 111 8.93 -22.58 -1.54
CA PHE A 111 8.58 -21.43 -0.71
C PHE A 111 8.20 -21.92 0.68
N SER A 112 8.48 -21.09 1.69
CA SER A 112 7.98 -21.36 3.03
C SER A 112 6.46 -21.20 3.06
N THR A 113 5.77 -22.18 3.64
CA THR A 113 4.36 -22.07 4.05
C THR A 113 4.23 -21.82 5.55
N LYS A 114 5.35 -21.77 6.29
CA LYS A 114 5.37 -21.52 7.72
C LYS A 114 5.22 -20.02 7.99
N VAL A 115 4.28 -19.67 8.85
CA VAL A 115 4.08 -18.28 9.32
C VAL A 115 5.16 -17.96 10.35
N SER A 116 6.06 -17.04 10.00
CA SER A 116 7.12 -16.52 10.90
C SER A 116 6.92 -15.04 11.23
N GLN A 117 5.67 -14.59 11.30
CA GLN A 117 5.31 -13.20 11.62
C GLN A 117 5.77 -12.84 13.05
N LYS A 118 6.61 -11.81 13.19
CA LYS A 118 6.93 -11.23 14.50
C LYS A 118 5.64 -10.69 15.14
N PRO A 119 5.38 -10.95 16.44
CA PRO A 119 4.20 -10.43 17.12
C PRO A 119 4.10 -8.91 16.98
N LEU A 120 2.92 -8.43 16.59
CA LEU A 120 2.63 -6.99 16.50
C LEU A 120 2.31 -6.43 17.89
N THR A 121 2.77 -5.22 18.17
CA THR A 121 2.36 -4.47 19.36
C THR A 121 0.88 -4.06 19.26
N GLN A 122 0.25 -3.69 20.38
CA GLN A 122 -1.15 -3.27 20.36
C GLN A 122 -1.41 -2.07 19.42
N PRO A 123 -0.59 -0.99 19.46
CA PRO A 123 -0.75 0.12 18.52
C PRO A 123 -0.61 -0.32 17.04
N GLN A 124 0.32 -1.24 16.75
CA GLN A 124 0.51 -1.76 15.39
C GLN A 124 -0.71 -2.53 14.88
N LYS A 125 -1.38 -3.29 15.76
CA LYS A 125 -2.63 -4.00 15.42
C LYS A 125 -3.77 -3.03 15.13
N GLU A 126 -3.93 -2.02 15.99
CA GLU A 126 -4.97 -0.99 15.86
C GLU A 126 -4.84 -0.20 14.55
N PHE A 127 -3.61 -0.07 14.03
CA PHE A 127 -3.37 0.49 12.71
C PHE A 127 -3.59 -0.53 11.58
N LEU A 128 -2.93 -1.69 11.65
CA LEU A 128 -2.85 -2.62 10.51
C LEU A 128 -4.20 -3.29 10.22
N PHE A 129 -4.89 -3.80 11.23
CA PHE A 129 -6.10 -4.60 11.00
C PHE A 129 -7.20 -3.83 10.28
N PRO A 130 -7.53 -2.57 10.65
CA PRO A 130 -8.51 -1.80 9.90
C PRO A 130 -8.11 -1.52 8.43
N VAL A 131 -6.81 -1.41 8.14
CA VAL A 131 -6.32 -1.25 6.76
C VAL A 131 -6.52 -2.54 5.96
N LEU A 132 -6.23 -3.70 6.59
CA LEU A 132 -6.48 -5.00 5.97
C LEU A 132 -7.98 -5.22 5.70
N ASP A 133 -8.83 -4.82 6.65
CA ASP A 133 -10.29 -4.88 6.50
C ASP A 133 -10.77 -3.98 5.33
N GLU A 134 -10.23 -2.76 5.20
CA GLU A 134 -10.57 -1.87 4.09
C GLU A 134 -10.18 -2.47 2.73
N PHE A 135 -9.00 -3.11 2.65
CA PHE A 135 -8.51 -3.76 1.44
C PHE A 135 -9.33 -5.01 1.09
N ASN A 136 -9.76 -5.77 2.09
CA ASN A 136 -10.66 -6.92 1.89
C ASN A 136 -12.04 -6.43 1.41
N ALA A 137 -12.61 -5.41 2.05
CA ALA A 137 -13.88 -4.80 1.65
C ALA A 137 -13.83 -4.17 0.25
N ALA A 138 -12.67 -3.67 -0.18
CA ALA A 138 -12.44 -3.17 -1.54
C ALA A 138 -12.19 -4.28 -2.58
N GLY A 139 -12.07 -5.55 -2.17
CA GLY A 139 -11.78 -6.67 -3.06
C GLY A 139 -10.34 -6.70 -3.58
N VAL A 140 -9.43 -5.96 -2.94
CA VAL A 140 -7.99 -5.96 -3.25
C VAL A 140 -7.33 -7.21 -2.68
N MET A 141 -7.79 -7.66 -1.51
CA MET A 141 -7.35 -8.89 -0.85
C MET A 141 -8.54 -9.83 -0.64
N ARG A 142 -8.24 -11.08 -0.30
CA ARG A 142 -9.23 -12.06 0.13
C ARG A 142 -8.59 -13.01 1.14
N ASP A 143 -9.42 -13.57 2.00
CA ASP A 143 -9.00 -14.67 2.85
C ASP A 143 -8.72 -15.93 2.01
N ILE A 144 -7.72 -16.70 2.44
CA ILE A 144 -7.33 -17.96 1.82
C ILE A 144 -7.27 -19.06 2.88
N PRO A 145 -7.87 -20.23 2.64
CA PRO A 145 -7.72 -21.37 3.53
C PRO A 145 -6.24 -21.77 3.66
N ALA A 146 -5.81 -22.11 4.88
CA ALA A 146 -4.40 -22.43 5.14
C ALA A 146 -3.81 -23.51 4.22
N HIS A 147 -4.62 -24.49 3.79
CA HIS A 147 -4.19 -25.57 2.91
C HIS A 147 -3.99 -25.15 1.44
N GLU A 148 -4.53 -24.00 1.03
CA GLU A 148 -4.34 -23.44 -0.31
C GLU A 148 -3.10 -22.55 -0.40
N VAL A 149 -2.52 -22.15 0.73
CA VAL A 149 -1.35 -21.27 0.81
C VAL A 149 -0.13 -21.94 0.16
N LYS A 150 0.45 -21.26 -0.83
CA LYS A 150 1.65 -21.72 -1.56
C LYS A 150 2.94 -21.05 -1.10
N ALA A 151 2.83 -19.87 -0.49
CA ALA A 151 3.95 -19.11 0.05
C ALA A 151 3.44 -18.17 1.15
N VAL A 152 4.27 -17.93 2.17
CA VAL A 152 4.03 -16.95 3.22
C VAL A 152 5.30 -16.14 3.42
N ASN A 153 5.14 -14.82 3.52
CA ASN A 153 6.20 -13.91 3.96
C ASN A 153 5.69 -13.07 5.14
N PRO A 154 6.57 -12.74 6.11
CA PRO A 154 6.20 -11.83 7.18
C PRO A 154 5.91 -10.43 6.62
N THR A 155 4.94 -9.76 7.23
CA THR A 155 4.64 -8.34 6.98
C THR A 155 5.39 -7.49 8.01
N VAL A 156 6.05 -6.45 7.51
CA VAL A 156 6.75 -5.45 8.33
C VAL A 156 6.08 -4.10 8.13
N LEU A 157 5.75 -3.42 9.23
CA LEU A 157 5.28 -2.03 9.20
C LEU A 157 6.49 -1.11 9.09
N ALA A 158 6.59 -0.42 7.96
CA ALA A 158 7.64 0.56 7.71
C ALA A 158 7.16 1.98 8.00
N GLN A 159 8.05 2.82 8.53
CA GLN A 159 7.80 4.24 8.68
C GLN A 159 7.90 4.94 7.32
N LYS A 160 7.00 5.88 7.06
CA LYS A 160 7.12 6.76 5.90
C LYS A 160 8.23 7.78 6.19
N ALA A 161 9.28 7.82 5.36
CA ALA A 161 10.28 8.89 5.45
C ALA A 161 9.59 10.24 5.19
N HIS A 162 9.78 11.19 6.10
CA HIS A 162 9.21 12.54 6.02
C HIS A 162 10.01 13.44 5.08
#